data_AF-A0AAW0YID6-F1
#
_entry.id   AF-A0AAW0YID6-F1
#
_cell.length_a   1.000
_cell.length_b   1.000
_cell.length_c   1.000
_cell.angle_alpha   90.00
_cell.angle_beta   90.00
_cell.angle_gamma   90.00
#
_symmetry.space_group_name_H-M   'P 1'
#
loop_
_entity.id
_entity.type
_entity.pdbx_description
1 polymer ?
#
loop_
_entity_poly.entity_id
_entity_poly.type
_entity_poly.pdbx_seq_one_letter_code
_entity_poly.pdbx_strand_id
1 'polypeptide(L)'
;SECVMVDEENVQVPCTSWNYDTSVFHSTIAMEWDLVCEKALLIPLYQTIYTVGCLLGSILAAYVAHRFGRRWAVRVGALGTVLGTVVFLTTPWLYLLLASRFILGITVSTMICP
;
A
#
# COMPACT_ATOMS: atom_id res chain seq x y z
N SER A 1 4.97 -11.30 14.37
CA SER A 1 6.42 -11.42 14.58
C SER A 1 6.93 -10.08 15.03
N GLU A 2 7.25 -9.96 16.32
CA GLU A 2 7.84 -8.74 16.90
C GLU A 2 9.31 -8.64 16.48
N CYS A 3 9.74 -7.46 16.06
CA CYS A 3 11.15 -7.18 15.78
C CYS A 3 11.83 -6.87 17.10
N VAL A 4 12.81 -7.67 17.48
CA VAL A 4 13.62 -7.48 18.68
C VAL A 4 15.06 -7.24 18.22
N MET A 5 15.67 -6.16 18.71
CA MET A 5 17.10 -5.91 18.51
C MET A 5 17.86 -6.68 19.59
N VAL A 6 18.92 -7.36 19.18
CA VAL A 6 19.82 -8.11 20.07
C VAL A 6 21.06 -7.24 20.27
N ASP A 7 21.29 -6.80 21.50
CA ASP A 7 22.49 -6.05 21.87
C ASP A 7 23.74 -6.97 21.89
N GLU A 8 24.94 -6.41 21.99
CA GLU A 8 26.21 -7.16 22.01
C GLU A 8 26.30 -8.15 23.20
N GLU A 9 25.47 -7.96 24.23
CA GLU A 9 25.30 -8.86 25.39
C GLU A 9 24.15 -9.89 25.23
N ASN A 10 23.59 -10.05 24.02
CA ASN A 10 22.51 -11.01 23.71
C ASN A 10 21.20 -10.77 24.50
N VAL A 11 20.95 -9.51 24.88
CA VAL A 11 19.73 -9.08 25.56
C VAL A 11 18.72 -8.61 24.53
N GLN A 12 17.50 -9.17 24.62
CA GLN A 12 16.35 -8.77 23.82
C GLN A 12 15.80 -7.44 24.33
N VAL A 13 16.14 -6.35 23.66
CA VAL A 13 15.63 -5.02 23.98
C VAL A 13 14.50 -4.62 23.02
N PRO A 14 13.38 -4.08 23.52
CA PRO A 14 12.37 -3.48 22.66
C PRO A 14 13.00 -2.29 21.93
N CYS A 15 12.98 -2.28 20.60
CA CYS A 15 13.67 -1.29 19.78
C CYS A 15 13.08 0.12 20.03
N THR A 16 13.58 0.85 21.01
CA THR A 16 13.00 2.13 21.40
C THR A 16 13.42 3.28 20.49
N SER A 17 14.49 3.09 19.69
CA SER A 17 14.92 4.03 18.64
C SER A 17 15.85 3.33 17.63
N TRP A 18 15.56 3.45 16.33
CA TRP A 18 16.43 2.99 15.24
C TRP A 18 17.03 4.22 14.55
N ASN A 19 18.36 4.36 14.57
CA ASN A 19 19.03 5.44 13.83
C ASN A 19 19.11 5.06 12.34
N TYR A 20 18.36 5.79 11.52
CA TYR A 20 18.43 5.65 10.06
C TYR A 20 19.68 6.35 9.53
N ASP A 21 20.60 5.59 8.94
CA ASP A 21 21.75 6.16 8.23
C ASP A 21 21.26 6.91 6.97
N THR A 22 21.33 8.25 6.97
CA THR A 22 20.74 9.15 5.96
C THR A 22 21.61 9.35 4.72
N SER A 23 22.67 8.56 4.54
CA SER A 23 23.69 8.78 3.50
C SER A 23 23.25 8.41 2.07
N VAL A 24 22.20 7.60 1.89
CA VAL A 24 21.79 7.08 0.57
C VAL A 24 20.34 7.40 0.20
N PHE A 25 19.44 7.57 1.18
CA PHE A 25 18.01 7.79 0.92
C PHE A 25 17.52 9.02 1.68
N HIS A 26 17.37 10.12 0.96
CA HIS A 26 16.64 11.29 1.45
C HIS A 26 15.16 10.92 1.60
N SER A 27 14.72 10.67 2.83
CA SER A 27 13.32 10.71 3.25
C SER A 27 12.37 9.75 2.49
N THR A 28 12.44 8.46 2.77
CA THR A 28 11.38 7.52 2.36
C THR A 28 10.16 7.63 3.29
N ILE A 29 8.96 7.33 2.79
CA ILE A 29 7.70 7.24 3.59
C ILE A 29 7.86 6.34 4.83
N ALA A 30 8.83 5.42 4.86
CA ALA A 30 9.15 4.59 6.01
C ALA A 30 10.00 5.27 7.10
N MET A 31 10.68 6.40 6.80
CA MET A 31 11.49 7.16 7.76
C MET A 31 10.67 8.24 8.48
N GLU A 32 9.66 8.82 7.83
CA GLU A 32 8.82 9.88 8.42
C GLU A 32 7.79 9.35 9.42
N TRP A 33 7.53 8.05 9.36
CA TRP A 33 6.77 7.33 10.35
C TRP A 33 7.80 6.45 11.07
N ASP A 34 8.08 6.70 12.35
CA ASP A 34 9.10 6.01 13.15
C ASP A 34 8.71 4.52 13.40
N LEU A 35 8.81 3.70 12.34
CA LEU A 35 7.99 2.49 12.13
C LEU A 35 8.69 1.16 12.42
N VAL A 36 9.89 1.18 12.98
CA VAL A 36 10.65 -0.07 13.16
C VAL A 36 10.12 -0.89 14.34
N CYS A 37 9.60 -0.25 15.39
CA CYS A 37 9.19 -0.98 16.61
C CYS A 37 7.71 -0.80 16.97
N GLU A 38 7.17 0.40 16.92
CA GLU A 38 5.79 0.63 17.40
C GLU A 38 4.74 0.33 16.33
N LYS A 39 5.11 0.32 15.04
CA LYS A 39 4.16 0.10 13.96
C LYS A 39 4.61 -0.79 12.80
N ALA A 40 5.32 -1.87 13.13
CA ALA A 40 5.59 -2.98 12.20
C ALA A 40 4.31 -3.53 11.51
N LEU A 41 3.12 -3.28 12.07
CA LEU A 41 1.83 -3.62 11.47
C LEU A 41 1.44 -2.77 10.25
N LEU A 42 2.08 -1.62 9.96
CA LEU A 42 1.67 -0.82 8.80
C LEU A 42 1.99 -1.49 7.47
N ILE A 43 3.16 -2.13 7.34
CA ILE A 43 3.53 -2.85 6.10
C ILE A 43 2.50 -3.95 5.77
N PRO A 44 2.14 -4.87 6.68
CA PRO A 44 1.10 -5.85 6.41
C PRO A 44 -0.29 -5.21 6.27
N LEU A 45 -0.58 -4.07 6.90
CA LEU A 45 -1.83 -3.33 6.68
C LEU A 45 -1.92 -2.78 5.24
N TYR A 46 -0.85 -2.20 4.71
CA TYR A 46 -0.81 -1.74 3.32
C TYR A 46 -1.06 -2.88 2.34
N GLN A 47 -0.43 -4.04 2.59
CA GLN A 47 -0.61 -5.22 1.76
C GLN A 47 -2.04 -5.78 1.85
N THR A 48 -2.58 -5.93 3.06
CA THR A 48 -3.93 -6.46 3.25
C THR A 48 -4.99 -5.56 2.65
N ILE A 49 -4.90 -4.24 2.80
CA ILE A 49 -5.82 -3.28 2.18
C ILE A 49 -5.77 -3.35 0.66
N TYR A 50 -4.57 -3.45 0.07
CA TYR A 50 -4.43 -3.66 -1.37
C TYR A 50 -5.10 -4.97 -1.80
N THR A 51 -4.86 -6.06 -1.08
CA THR A 51 -5.48 -7.36 -1.38
C THR A 51 -7.01 -7.33 -1.26
N VAL A 52 -7.56 -6.68 -0.23
CA VAL A 52 -9.02 -6.51 -0.07
C VAL A 52 -9.58 -5.66 -1.23
N GLY A 53 -8.87 -4.61 -1.64
CA GLY A 53 -9.20 -3.82 -2.83
C GLY A 53 -9.25 -4.69 -4.09
N CYS A 54 -8.27 -5.57 -4.30
CA CYS A 54 -8.25 -6.50 -5.43
C CYS A 54 -9.45 -7.47 -5.43
N LEU A 55 -9.83 -8.00 -4.25
CA LEU A 55 -10.99 -8.88 -4.12
C LEU A 55 -12.30 -8.19 -4.51
N LEU A 56 -12.48 -6.94 -4.07
CA LEU A 56 -13.66 -6.16 -4.45
C LEU A 56 -13.62 -5.77 -5.93
N GLY A 57 -12.43 -5.43 -6.43
CA GLY A 57 -12.18 -5.12 -7.83
C GLY A 57 -12.56 -6.27 -8.76
N SER A 58 -12.24 -7.51 -8.41
CA SER A 58 -12.60 -8.68 -9.23
C SER A 58 -14.10 -8.94 -9.29
N ILE A 59 -14.83 -8.73 -8.18
CA ILE A 59 -16.30 -8.84 -8.14
C ILE A 59 -16.94 -7.76 -9.01
N LEU A 60 -16.46 -6.52 -8.90
CA LEU A 60 -16.87 -5.40 -9.74
C LEU A 60 -16.58 -5.66 -11.22
N ALA A 61 -15.38 -6.18 -11.53
CA ALA A 61 -14.97 -6.53 -12.88
C ALA A 61 -15.91 -7.56 -13.50
N ALA A 62 -16.22 -8.63 -12.77
CA ALA A 62 -17.16 -9.65 -13.22
C ALA A 62 -18.53 -9.02 -13.54
N TYR A 63 -19.07 -8.21 -12.63
CA TYR A 63 -20.36 -7.55 -12.85
C TYR A 63 -20.36 -6.60 -14.06
N VAL A 64 -19.31 -5.79 -14.21
CA VAL A 64 -19.16 -4.84 -15.31
C VAL A 64 -18.94 -5.57 -16.64
N ALA A 65 -18.15 -6.63 -16.66
CA ALA A 65 -17.93 -7.46 -17.85
C ALA A 65 -19.24 -8.05 -18.38
N HIS A 66 -20.13 -8.49 -17.48
CA HIS A 66 -21.44 -9.01 -17.86
C HIS A 66 -22.40 -7.95 -18.44
N ARG A 67 -22.29 -6.67 -18.06
CA ARG A 67 -23.24 -5.62 -18.50
C ARG A 67 -22.74 -4.64 -19.55
N PHE A 68 -21.50 -4.18 -19.44
CA PHE A 68 -20.99 -3.03 -20.19
C PHE A 68 -19.91 -3.42 -21.23
N GLY A 69 -19.44 -4.66 -21.19
CA GLY A 69 -18.45 -5.18 -22.12
C GLY A 69 -17.01 -4.75 -21.79
N ARG A 70 -16.08 -5.63 -22.16
CA ARG A 70 -14.66 -5.62 -21.81
C ARG A 70 -13.89 -4.31 -22.05
N ARG A 71 -14.29 -3.52 -23.04
CA ARG A 71 -13.59 -2.28 -23.43
C ARG A 71 -13.76 -1.17 -22.40
N TRP A 72 -14.86 -1.16 -21.66
CA TRP A 72 -15.12 -0.15 -20.63
C TRP A 72 -14.30 -0.41 -19.37
N ALA A 73 -14.13 -1.67 -18.99
CA ALA A 73 -13.31 -2.06 -17.82
C ALA A 73 -11.87 -1.54 -17.94
N VAL A 74 -11.24 -1.70 -19.11
CA VAL A 74 -9.87 -1.24 -19.35
C VAL A 74 -9.75 0.29 -19.28
N ARG A 75 -10.70 1.03 -19.86
CA ARG A 75 -10.66 2.51 -19.85
C ARG A 75 -10.82 3.07 -18.44
N VAL A 76 -11.80 2.55 -17.70
CA VAL A 76 -12.07 2.97 -16.31
C VAL A 76 -10.92 2.58 -15.39
N GLY A 77 -10.39 1.36 -15.54
CA GLY A 77 -9.22 0.88 -14.81
C GLY A 77 -8.00 1.78 -15.03
N ALA A 78 -7.68 2.11 -16.28
CA ALA A 78 -6.55 2.96 -16.63
C ALA A 78 -6.68 4.39 -16.09
N LEU A 79 -7.85 5.03 -16.22
CA LEU A 79 -8.11 6.35 -15.65
C LEU A 79 -7.96 6.34 -14.13
N GLY A 80 -8.51 5.32 -13.46
CA GLY A 80 -8.44 5.21 -12.02
C GLY A 80 -7.03 4.94 -11.49
N THR A 81 -6.22 4.16 -12.22
CA THR A 81 -4.80 3.95 -11.84
C THR A 81 -3.99 5.23 -11.95
N VAL A 82 -4.16 6.00 -13.03
CA VAL A 82 -3.46 7.29 -13.20
C VAL A 82 -3.82 8.27 -12.08
N LEU A 83 -5.11 8.39 -11.75
CA LEU A 83 -5.52 9.27 -10.66
C LEU A 83 -5.00 8.78 -9.30
N GLY A 84 -5.05 7.48 -9.04
CA GLY A 84 -4.56 6.89 -7.80
C GLY A 84 -3.05 7.08 -7.59
N THR A 85 -2.25 6.96 -8.65
CA THR A 85 -0.79 7.18 -8.57
C THR A 85 -0.44 8.65 -8.41
N VAL A 86 -1.15 9.57 -9.07
CA VAL A 86 -0.96 11.00 -8.87
C VAL A 86 -1.23 11.39 -7.42
N VAL A 87 -2.37 10.95 -6.85
CA VAL A 87 -2.71 11.22 -5.44
C VAL A 87 -1.68 10.62 -4.47
N PHE A 88 -1.13 9.44 -4.80
CA PHE A 88 -0.07 8.82 -4.02
C PHE A 88 1.22 9.66 -3.98
N LEU A 89 1.59 10.28 -5.10
CA LEU A 89 2.80 11.08 -5.21
C LEU A 89 2.66 12.46 -4.54
N THR A 90 1.47 13.02 -4.49
CA THR A 90 1.25 14.39 -4.00
C THR A 90 0.99 14.49 -2.50
N THR A 91 0.75 13.37 -1.81
CA THR A 91 0.11 13.39 -0.49
C THR A 91 0.98 12.79 0.62
N PRO A 92 1.34 13.56 1.67
CA PRO A 92 2.04 13.05 2.85
C PRO A 92 1.10 12.43 3.91
N TRP A 93 -0.22 12.61 3.77
CA TRP A 93 -1.20 12.09 4.74
C TRP A 93 -1.44 10.57 4.60
N LEU A 94 -1.27 9.84 5.70
CA LEU A 94 -1.40 8.38 5.77
C LEU A 94 -2.75 7.86 5.24
N TYR A 95 -3.86 8.48 5.63
CA TYR A 95 -5.21 8.05 5.25
C TYR A 95 -5.42 8.08 3.74
N LEU A 96 -4.91 9.11 3.07
CA LEU A 96 -5.01 9.25 1.62
C LEU A 96 -4.07 8.28 0.89
N LEU A 97 -2.94 7.94 1.50
CA LEU A 97 -2.03 6.90 1.02
C LEU A 97 -2.68 5.50 1.10
N LEU A 98 -3.36 5.19 2.21
CA LEU A 98 -4.12 3.94 2.36
C LEU A 98 -5.30 3.88 1.38
N ALA A 99 -6.03 4.99 1.23
CA ALA A 99 -7.14 5.08 0.28
C ALA A 99 -6.67 4.92 -1.17
N SER A 100 -5.54 5.53 -1.56
CA SER A 100 -5.00 5.39 -2.90
C SER A 100 -4.57 3.95 -3.19
N ARG A 101 -4.01 3.23 -2.21
CA ARG A 101 -3.67 1.81 -2.34
C ARG A 101 -4.89 0.92 -2.53
N PHE A 102 -5.98 1.21 -1.82
CA PHE A 102 -7.24 0.50 -2.02
C PHE A 102 -7.82 0.73 -3.43
N ILE A 103 -7.80 1.98 -3.90
CA ILE A 103 -8.27 2.36 -5.25
C ILE A 103 -7.42 1.68 -6.32
N LEU A 104 -6.10 1.64 -6.14
CA LEU A 104 -5.17 0.95 -7.03
C LEU A 104 -5.46 -0.56 -7.07
N GLY A 105 -5.72 -1.20 -5.92
CA GLY A 105 -6.12 -2.61 -5.88
C GLY A 105 -7.37 -2.90 -6.70
N ILE A 106 -8.42 -2.06 -6.57
CA ILE A 106 -9.66 -2.20 -7.33
C ILE A 106 -9.40 -2.06 -8.83
N THR A 107 -8.71 -0.99 -9.24
CA THR A 107 -8.50 -0.63 -10.64
C THR A 107 -7.55 -1.57 -11.39
N VAL A 108 -6.54 -2.11 -10.70
CA VAL A 108 -5.66 -3.13 -11.28
C VAL A 108 -6.40 -4.44 -11.46
N SER A 109 -7.21 -4.87 -10.47
CA SER A 109 -7.99 -6.10 -10.60
C SER A 109 -9.07 -6.04 -11.68
N THR A 110 -9.70 -4.88 -11.91
CA THR A 110 -10.64 -4.72 -13.01
C THR A 110 -9.98 -4.73 -14.39
N MET A 111 -8.70 -4.35 -14.47
CA MET A 111 -7.93 -4.42 -15.71
C MET A 111 -7.45 -5.85 -16.02
N ILE A 112 -7.10 -6.63 -14.99
CA ILE A 112 -6.56 -7.99 -15.13
C ILE A 112 -7.62 -9.01 -15.60
N CYS A 113 -8.88 -8.79 -15.25
CA CYS A 113 -10.02 -9.64 -15.62
C CYS A 113 -10.98 -8.84 -16.52
N PRO A 114 -10.69 -8.77 -17.83
CA PRO A 114 -11.39 -7.87 -18.75
C PRO A 114 -12.68 -8.50 -19.32
#